data_AF-A0A552DWI0-F1
#
_entry.id   AF-A0A552DWI0-F1
#
_cell.length_a   1.000
_cell.length_b   1.000
_cell.length_c   1.000
_cell.angle_alpha   90.00
_cell.angle_beta   90.00
_cell.angle_gamma   90.00
#
_symmetry.space_group_name_H-M   'P 1'
#
loop_
_entity.id
_entity.type
_entity.pdbx_description
1 polymer ?
#
loop_
_entity_poly.entity_id
_entity_poly.type
_entity_poly.pdbx_seq_one_letter_code
_entity_poly.pdbx_strand_id
1 'polypeptide(L)'
;MKTSTVLKKFSMTATGSAAFLALSTFSANAVSVVRIPQSSFTPQAGLITFSEFSLDTVNPTYTPAAYGGNPLTAPTVTFGGFYQGQSLSANPGVDCPGGAATGCVVGTPTGPLSLDPASPNTFITDDGAAPNSPVLSGTPTFDGPVTILFDKDMAGVGLDGGFFDAPNSTAITAFARNGSVLGQVSNTGLGIEFLGLVTSDGSAAIAGLQFSLIGPEPAGFAIDSLRFGLPGQVEPPQSTPEPASLLGLLTIGVLGASAALKRKLK
;
A
#
# COMPACT_ATOMS: atom_id res chain seq x y z
N MET A 1 -71.31 9.67 -39.95
CA MET A 1 -71.81 8.83 -38.84
C MET A 1 -70.80 8.90 -37.69
N LYS A 2 -71.28 9.29 -36.50
CA LYS A 2 -70.52 9.40 -35.25
C LYS A 2 -70.40 8.02 -34.60
N THR A 3 -69.24 7.67 -34.06
CA THR A 3 -69.04 6.68 -32.99
C THR A 3 -67.60 6.79 -32.48
N SER A 4 -67.34 7.60 -31.46
CA SER A 4 -67.40 7.29 -30.01
C SER A 4 -66.11 6.64 -29.49
N THR A 5 -65.25 7.47 -28.90
CA THR A 5 -64.02 7.12 -28.17
C THR A 5 -64.39 6.76 -26.74
N VAL A 6 -64.09 5.54 -26.30
CA VAL A 6 -64.24 5.12 -24.89
C VAL A 6 -62.88 5.22 -24.20
N LEU A 7 -62.74 6.19 -23.30
CA LEU A 7 -61.67 6.24 -22.30
C LEU A 7 -61.86 5.10 -21.28
N LYS A 8 -60.87 4.21 -21.14
CA LYS A 8 -60.73 3.35 -19.96
C LYS A 8 -59.70 3.96 -19.01
N LYS A 9 -60.17 4.38 -17.83
CA LYS A 9 -59.36 4.75 -16.68
C LYS A 9 -58.57 3.53 -16.20
N PHE A 10 -57.24 3.60 -16.20
CA PHE A 10 -56.40 2.69 -15.43
C PHE A 10 -56.09 3.33 -14.08
N SER A 11 -56.51 2.64 -13.03
CA SER A 11 -56.31 2.98 -11.63
C SER A 11 -54.86 2.77 -11.22
N MET A 12 -54.33 3.74 -10.48
CA MET A 12 -53.05 3.69 -9.77
C MET A 12 -53.05 2.56 -8.73
N THR A 13 -51.97 1.78 -8.72
CA THR A 13 -51.42 1.12 -7.52
C THR A 13 -49.91 1.32 -7.59
N ALA A 14 -49.42 2.36 -6.92
CA ALA A 14 -48.00 2.60 -6.71
C ALA A 14 -47.54 1.77 -5.51
N THR A 15 -46.96 0.61 -5.77
CA THR A 15 -46.31 -0.21 -4.75
C THR A 15 -44.95 0.42 -4.46
N GLY A 16 -44.80 1.01 -3.28
CA GLY A 16 -43.55 1.64 -2.85
C GLY A 16 -42.45 0.61 -2.63
N SER A 17 -41.38 0.70 -3.42
CA SER A 17 -40.10 0.07 -3.11
C SER A 17 -39.30 0.98 -2.20
N ALA A 18 -39.36 0.72 -0.89
CA ALA A 18 -38.39 1.26 0.05
C ALA A 18 -37.04 0.57 -0.22
N ALA A 19 -36.15 1.24 -0.95
CA ALA A 19 -34.75 0.85 -1.05
C ALA A 19 -34.11 1.02 0.34
N PHE A 20 -33.90 -0.09 1.05
CA PHE A 20 -33.02 -0.13 2.20
C PHE A 20 -31.60 0.14 1.72
N LEU A 21 -31.14 1.39 1.85
CA LEU A 21 -29.71 1.72 1.87
C LEU A 21 -29.13 1.07 3.12
N ALA A 22 -28.52 -0.10 2.96
CA ALA A 22 -27.59 -0.63 3.93
C ALA A 22 -26.35 0.29 3.94
N LEU A 23 -26.32 1.26 4.85
CA LEU A 23 -25.07 1.92 5.21
C LEU A 23 -24.20 0.86 5.90
N SER A 24 -23.28 0.26 5.15
CA SER A 24 -22.18 -0.49 5.74
C SER A 24 -21.39 0.46 6.62
N THR A 25 -21.50 0.29 7.93
CA THR A 25 -20.67 0.96 8.92
C THR A 25 -19.24 0.49 8.74
N PHE A 26 -18.46 1.16 7.90
CA PHE A 26 -17.00 1.08 7.97
C PHE A 26 -16.60 1.67 9.32
N SER A 27 -15.90 0.90 10.15
CA SER A 27 -15.31 1.42 11.37
C SER A 27 -14.39 2.58 11.01
N ALA A 28 -14.65 3.76 11.57
CA ALA A 28 -13.89 5.00 11.35
C ALA A 28 -12.44 4.97 11.91
N ASN A 29 -11.85 3.79 12.09
CA ASN A 29 -10.53 3.56 12.68
C ASN A 29 -9.70 2.54 11.86
N ALA A 30 -9.89 2.47 10.54
CA ALA A 30 -8.97 1.71 9.70
C ALA A 30 -7.66 2.48 9.60
N VAL A 31 -6.55 1.89 10.09
CA VAL A 31 -5.21 2.44 9.87
C VAL A 31 -4.93 2.38 8.37
N SER A 32 -4.72 3.54 7.76
CA SER A 32 -4.32 3.66 6.36
C SER A 32 -2.82 3.92 6.27
N VAL A 33 -2.23 3.69 5.10
CA VAL A 33 -0.85 4.08 4.82
C VAL A 33 -0.77 5.23 3.82
N VAL A 34 0.27 6.05 3.94
CA VAL A 34 0.55 7.20 3.07
C VAL A 34 1.95 7.07 2.49
N ARG A 35 2.13 7.49 1.24
CA ARG A 35 3.46 7.53 0.61
C ARG A 35 4.39 8.48 1.36
N ILE A 36 5.64 8.08 1.55
CA ILE A 36 6.71 8.94 2.10
C ILE A 36 8.01 8.82 1.30
N PRO A 37 8.83 9.89 1.24
CA PRO A 37 10.18 9.82 0.72
C PRO A 37 11.15 9.12 1.69
N GLN A 38 12.31 8.70 1.19
CA GLN A 38 13.36 8.08 2.01
C GLN A 38 13.84 9.00 3.15
N SER A 39 13.82 10.31 2.94
CA SER A 39 14.20 11.32 3.93
C SER A 39 13.31 11.36 5.17
N SER A 40 12.12 10.73 5.13
CA SER A 40 11.23 10.60 6.29
C SER A 40 11.73 9.58 7.33
N PHE A 41 12.70 8.73 6.99
CA PHE A 41 13.27 7.75 7.90
C PHE A 41 14.48 8.34 8.64
N THR A 42 14.44 8.33 9.97
CA THR A 42 15.56 8.81 10.79
C THR A 42 16.78 7.89 10.68
N PRO A 43 17.98 8.34 11.09
CA PRO A 43 19.17 7.48 11.13
C PRO A 43 19.05 6.27 12.07
N GLN A 44 18.06 6.27 12.98
CA GLN A 44 17.79 5.15 13.89
C GLN A 44 16.85 4.09 13.29
N ALA A 45 16.18 4.39 12.18
CA ALA A 45 15.40 3.41 11.44
C ALA A 45 16.32 2.33 10.86
N GLY A 46 15.82 1.10 10.74
CA GLY A 46 16.55 -0.01 10.14
C GLY A 46 16.86 0.25 8.66
N LEU A 47 17.96 -0.35 8.21
CA LEU A 47 18.43 -0.37 6.83
C LEU A 47 19.03 -1.75 6.54
N ILE A 48 18.58 -2.40 5.48
CA ILE A 48 19.19 -3.61 4.91
C ILE A 48 19.58 -3.29 3.47
N THR A 49 20.85 -3.52 3.10
CA THR A 49 21.37 -3.26 1.73
C THR A 49 21.73 -4.54 0.97
N PHE A 50 21.33 -5.69 1.51
CA PHE A 50 21.60 -7.04 1.00
C PHE A 50 23.09 -7.39 0.81
N SER A 51 23.98 -6.52 1.26
CA SER A 51 25.44 -6.70 1.24
C SER A 51 25.94 -7.43 2.49
N GLU A 52 25.07 -7.64 3.48
CA GLU A 52 25.40 -8.26 4.76
C GLU A 52 25.56 -9.78 4.65
N PHE A 53 25.01 -10.38 3.59
CA PHE A 53 25.15 -11.80 3.27
C PHE A 53 25.77 -12.00 1.88
N SER A 54 26.22 -13.22 1.60
CA SER A 54 26.81 -13.57 0.30
C SER A 54 25.75 -13.61 -0.81
N LEU A 55 26.21 -13.46 -2.05
CA LEU A 55 25.43 -13.79 -3.24
C LEU A 55 24.82 -15.20 -3.12
N ASP A 56 23.69 -15.39 -3.78
CA ASP A 56 22.88 -16.61 -3.81
C ASP A 56 22.30 -17.04 -2.45
N THR A 57 22.37 -16.18 -1.42
CA THR A 57 21.67 -16.44 -0.16
C THR A 57 20.16 -16.45 -0.43
N VAL A 58 19.55 -17.63 -0.31
CA VAL A 58 18.12 -17.87 -0.54
C VAL A 58 17.30 -17.53 0.71
N ASN A 59 16.19 -16.80 0.51
CA ASN A 59 15.23 -16.42 1.55
C ASN A 59 15.93 -15.94 2.83
N PRO A 60 16.77 -14.90 2.75
CA PRO A 60 17.61 -14.50 3.85
C PRO A 60 16.78 -14.14 5.09
N THR A 61 17.37 -14.29 6.27
CA THR A 61 16.77 -13.85 7.53
C THR A 61 17.73 -12.91 8.23
N TYR A 62 17.30 -11.68 8.44
CA TYR A 62 18.08 -10.63 9.05
C TYR A 62 17.67 -10.45 10.50
N THR A 63 18.51 -10.93 11.41
CA THR A 63 18.38 -10.58 12.84
C THR A 63 18.85 -9.13 13.06
N PRO A 64 18.44 -8.46 14.15
CA PRO A 64 18.94 -7.11 14.47
C PRO A 64 20.45 -6.93 14.33
N ALA A 65 21.24 -7.91 14.78
CA ALA A 65 22.69 -7.85 14.70
C ALA A 65 23.23 -7.86 13.25
N ALA A 66 22.52 -8.48 12.31
CA ALA A 66 22.95 -8.59 10.92
C ALA A 66 22.97 -7.22 10.21
N TYR A 67 22.06 -6.32 10.58
CA TYR A 67 21.93 -4.99 9.95
C TYR A 67 22.26 -3.83 10.92
N GLY A 68 22.91 -4.12 12.05
CA GLY A 68 23.31 -3.11 13.04
C GLY A 68 22.16 -2.54 13.89
N GLY A 69 21.00 -3.19 13.89
CA GLY A 69 19.85 -2.84 14.73
C GLY A 69 20.05 -3.18 16.21
N ASN A 70 19.34 -2.45 17.08
CA ASN A 70 19.32 -2.75 18.52
C ASN A 70 18.58 -4.07 18.78
N PRO A 71 19.22 -5.09 19.37
CA PRO A 71 18.62 -6.42 19.56
C PRO A 71 17.38 -6.44 20.46
N LEU A 72 17.17 -5.42 21.30
CA LEU A 72 16.01 -5.33 22.16
C LEU A 72 14.78 -4.78 21.43
N THR A 73 14.98 -3.83 20.52
CA THR A 73 13.88 -3.06 19.91
C THR A 73 13.66 -3.38 18.45
N ALA A 74 14.73 -3.60 17.68
CA ALA A 74 14.66 -3.81 16.25
C ALA A 74 14.06 -5.21 15.90
N PRO A 75 13.41 -5.35 14.74
CA PRO A 75 12.79 -6.60 14.31
C PRO A 75 13.79 -7.61 13.72
N THR A 76 13.41 -8.88 13.72
CA THR A 76 13.88 -9.84 12.73
C THR A 76 13.09 -9.68 11.45
N VAL A 77 13.77 -9.69 10.31
CA VAL A 77 13.18 -9.55 8.97
C VAL A 77 13.40 -10.82 8.16
N THR A 78 12.35 -11.42 7.64
CA THR A 78 12.40 -12.64 6.82
C THR A 78 11.81 -12.39 5.44
N PHE A 79 12.32 -13.10 4.44
CA PHE A 79 11.99 -12.90 3.03
C PHE A 79 11.46 -14.18 2.38
N GLY A 80 10.56 -14.03 1.40
CA GLY A 80 9.98 -15.11 0.60
C GLY A 80 9.21 -14.57 -0.61
N GLY A 81 8.58 -15.42 -1.42
CA GLY A 81 7.89 -14.97 -2.64
C GLY A 81 6.53 -14.33 -2.36
N PHE A 82 5.68 -14.98 -1.57
CA PHE A 82 4.35 -14.47 -1.18
C PHE A 82 3.89 -15.06 0.17
N TYR A 83 2.80 -14.51 0.72
CA TYR A 83 2.23 -14.98 1.99
C TYR A 83 1.32 -16.20 1.81
N GLN A 84 1.11 -16.95 2.89
CA GLN A 84 0.12 -18.03 2.95
C GLN A 84 -1.27 -17.53 2.57
N GLY A 85 -1.96 -18.22 1.65
CA GLY A 85 -3.25 -17.81 1.10
C GLY A 85 -3.17 -16.97 -0.18
N GLN A 86 -1.94 -16.69 -0.65
CA GLN A 86 -1.68 -16.10 -1.95
C GLN A 86 -1.11 -17.14 -2.92
N SER A 87 -1.08 -16.79 -4.21
CA SER A 87 -0.43 -17.57 -5.26
C SER A 87 -0.04 -16.65 -6.42
N LEU A 88 0.75 -17.18 -7.36
CA LEU A 88 0.87 -16.53 -8.67
C LEU A 88 -0.45 -16.63 -9.45
N SER A 89 -0.75 -15.60 -10.24
CA SER A 89 -1.96 -15.55 -11.05
C SER A 89 -1.93 -16.60 -12.16
N ALA A 90 -3.04 -17.34 -12.30
CA ALA A 90 -3.30 -18.17 -13.47
C ALA A 90 -3.88 -17.39 -14.66
N ASN A 91 -4.25 -16.12 -14.46
CA ASN A 91 -4.82 -15.23 -15.48
C ASN A 91 -4.26 -13.79 -15.34
N PRO A 92 -2.95 -13.60 -15.54
CA PRO A 92 -2.31 -12.31 -15.32
C PRO A 92 -2.84 -11.21 -16.25
N GLY A 93 -3.40 -11.56 -17.41
CA GLY A 93 -4.03 -10.58 -18.31
C GLY A 93 -5.23 -9.84 -17.68
N VAL A 94 -5.84 -10.41 -16.65
CA VAL A 94 -6.92 -9.78 -15.87
C VAL A 94 -6.39 -9.23 -14.54
N ASP A 95 -5.58 -10.02 -13.83
CA ASP A 95 -5.17 -9.67 -12.46
C ASP A 95 -4.07 -8.61 -12.42
N CYS A 96 -3.15 -8.64 -13.38
CA CYS A 96 -2.07 -7.66 -13.56
C CYS A 96 -1.91 -7.34 -15.06
N PRO A 97 -2.82 -6.57 -15.67
CA PRO A 97 -2.87 -6.41 -17.12
C PRO A 97 -1.53 -6.00 -17.75
N GLY A 98 -0.97 -6.88 -18.58
CA GLY A 98 0.34 -6.68 -19.22
C GLY A 98 1.55 -7.17 -18.41
N GLY A 99 1.37 -7.48 -17.14
CA GLY A 99 2.39 -8.08 -16.28
C GLY A 99 2.61 -9.57 -16.54
N ALA A 100 3.80 -10.06 -16.21
CA ALA A 100 4.12 -11.47 -16.29
C ALA A 100 3.43 -12.28 -15.18
N ALA A 101 3.09 -13.55 -15.48
CA ALA A 101 2.47 -14.47 -14.50
C ALA A 101 3.37 -14.71 -13.28
N THR A 102 4.68 -14.66 -13.50
CA THR A 102 5.78 -14.90 -12.56
C THR A 102 5.85 -13.86 -11.46
N GLY A 103 5.47 -12.61 -11.75
CA GLY A 103 5.48 -11.50 -10.78
C GLY A 103 4.10 -11.05 -10.32
N CYS A 104 3.01 -11.60 -10.89
CA CYS A 104 1.63 -11.23 -10.55
C CYS A 104 1.09 -12.07 -9.40
N VAL A 105 0.98 -11.49 -8.21
CA VAL A 105 0.49 -12.17 -6.99
C VAL A 105 -0.99 -11.90 -6.78
N VAL A 106 -1.76 -12.96 -6.49
CA VAL A 106 -3.20 -12.90 -6.22
C VAL A 106 -3.55 -13.65 -4.93
N GLY A 107 -4.80 -13.49 -4.49
CA GLY A 107 -5.28 -14.06 -3.23
C GLY A 107 -5.15 -13.10 -2.06
N THR A 108 -5.60 -13.53 -0.90
CA THR A 108 -5.55 -12.72 0.33
C THR A 108 -4.83 -13.51 1.40
N PRO A 109 -3.84 -12.94 2.08
CA PRO A 109 -3.12 -13.65 3.12
C PRO A 109 -4.06 -14.18 4.21
N THR A 110 -3.76 -15.36 4.74
CA THR A 110 -4.44 -15.90 5.92
C THR A 110 -3.85 -15.28 7.19
N GLY A 111 -4.67 -15.20 8.24
CA GLY A 111 -4.25 -14.74 9.56
C GLY A 111 -3.84 -15.92 10.46
N PRO A 112 -2.72 -15.85 11.19
CA PRO A 112 -1.73 -14.76 11.22
C PRO A 112 -0.86 -14.70 9.95
N LEU A 113 -0.44 -13.49 9.59
CA LEU A 113 0.42 -13.23 8.43
C LEU A 113 1.71 -14.06 8.54
N SER A 114 1.95 -14.88 7.52
CA SER A 114 3.12 -15.78 7.45
C SER A 114 3.54 -15.98 6.00
N LEU A 115 4.84 -16.15 5.77
CA LEU A 115 5.38 -16.50 4.45
C LEU A 115 4.93 -17.92 4.08
N ASP A 116 4.56 -18.13 2.82
CA ASP A 116 4.28 -19.48 2.33
C ASP A 116 5.61 -20.19 2.03
N PRO A 117 5.94 -21.32 2.71
CA PRO A 117 7.15 -22.08 2.42
C PRO A 117 7.14 -22.74 1.04
N ALA A 118 5.99 -22.80 0.35
CA ALA A 118 5.88 -23.24 -1.03
C ALA A 118 5.98 -22.09 -2.04
N SER A 119 6.10 -20.83 -1.59
CA SER A 119 6.30 -19.70 -2.49
C SER A 119 7.66 -19.78 -3.21
N PRO A 120 7.78 -19.19 -4.41
CA PRO A 120 9.07 -19.06 -5.09
C PRO A 120 10.10 -18.37 -4.19
N ASN A 121 11.35 -18.78 -4.33
CA ASN A 121 12.43 -18.23 -3.54
C ASN A 121 12.71 -16.76 -3.89
N THR A 122 13.19 -16.03 -2.89
CA THR A 122 13.97 -14.81 -3.07
C THR A 122 15.45 -15.15 -2.88
N PHE A 123 16.34 -14.38 -3.49
CA PHE A 123 17.79 -14.58 -3.34
C PHE A 123 18.57 -13.30 -3.64
N ILE A 124 19.75 -13.20 -3.03
CA ILE A 124 20.68 -12.10 -3.23
C ILE A 124 21.43 -12.32 -4.54
N THR A 125 21.46 -11.32 -5.42
CA THR A 125 22.11 -11.43 -6.73
C THR A 125 22.75 -10.10 -7.15
N ASP A 126 23.67 -10.16 -8.11
CA ASP A 126 24.25 -8.97 -8.71
C ASP A 126 23.30 -8.38 -9.76
N ASP A 127 23.17 -7.07 -9.74
CA ASP A 127 22.46 -6.29 -10.76
C ASP A 127 23.34 -5.14 -11.23
N GLY A 128 23.78 -5.21 -12.49
CA GLY A 128 24.61 -4.17 -13.11
C GLY A 128 23.84 -2.91 -13.51
N ALA A 129 22.50 -2.94 -13.49
CA ALA A 129 21.66 -1.77 -13.72
C ALA A 129 21.35 -1.02 -12.41
N ALA A 130 21.43 -1.69 -11.27
CA ALA A 130 21.27 -1.06 -9.97
C ALA A 130 22.52 -0.24 -9.59
N PRO A 131 22.36 1.00 -9.09
CA PRO A 131 23.50 1.84 -8.67
C PRO A 131 24.20 1.28 -7.43
N ASN A 132 23.48 0.49 -6.63
CA ASN A 132 23.98 -0.24 -5.47
C ASN A 132 23.69 -1.72 -5.70
N SER A 133 24.69 -2.57 -5.47
CA SER A 133 24.61 -4.02 -5.65
C SER A 133 25.45 -4.69 -4.55
N PRO A 134 25.09 -5.88 -4.07
CA PRO A 134 24.01 -6.76 -4.56
C PRO A 134 22.60 -6.27 -4.21
N VAL A 135 21.60 -6.87 -4.87
CA VAL A 135 20.16 -6.62 -4.66
C VAL A 135 19.45 -7.90 -4.21
N LEU A 136 18.23 -7.79 -3.71
CA LEU A 136 17.35 -8.95 -3.51
C LEU A 136 16.36 -9.09 -4.66
N SER A 137 16.37 -10.26 -5.29
CA SER A 137 15.46 -10.62 -6.38
C SER A 137 14.49 -11.73 -5.96
N GLY A 138 13.31 -11.77 -6.57
CA GLY A 138 12.45 -12.96 -6.59
C GLY A 138 12.91 -13.99 -7.62
N THR A 139 12.15 -15.09 -7.74
CA THR A 139 12.35 -16.13 -8.76
C THR A 139 11.17 -16.14 -9.76
N PRO A 140 11.41 -16.05 -11.08
CA PRO A 140 12.71 -15.93 -11.76
C PRO A 140 13.46 -14.64 -11.43
N THR A 141 14.79 -14.62 -11.67
CA THR A 141 15.62 -13.43 -11.43
C THR A 141 15.01 -12.20 -12.10
N PHE A 142 14.85 -11.14 -11.33
CA PHE A 142 14.22 -9.87 -11.69
C PHE A 142 12.75 -9.96 -12.13
N ASP A 143 12.06 -11.07 -11.91
CA ASP A 143 10.67 -11.22 -12.40
C ASP A 143 9.75 -11.94 -11.40
N GLY A 144 10.30 -12.37 -10.26
CA GLY A 144 9.54 -12.94 -9.17
C GLY A 144 9.16 -11.88 -8.11
N PRO A 145 8.05 -12.08 -7.38
CA PRO A 145 7.68 -11.21 -6.28
C PRO A 145 8.69 -11.33 -5.13
N VAL A 146 8.78 -10.27 -4.33
CA VAL A 146 9.57 -10.23 -3.09
C VAL A 146 8.63 -9.84 -1.95
N THR A 147 8.54 -10.70 -0.95
CA THR A 147 7.68 -10.52 0.22
C THR A 147 8.52 -10.54 1.49
N ILE A 148 8.20 -9.62 2.40
CA ILE A 148 8.95 -9.30 3.62
C ILE A 148 8.03 -9.48 4.81
N LEU A 149 8.50 -10.19 5.84
CA LEU A 149 7.77 -10.36 7.10
C LEU A 149 8.64 -9.86 8.25
N PHE A 150 8.06 -8.99 9.07
CA PHE A 150 8.70 -8.49 10.29
C PHE A 150 8.15 -9.26 11.49
N ASP A 151 8.98 -9.65 12.45
CA ASP A 151 8.52 -10.25 13.72
C ASP A 151 7.89 -9.23 14.69
N LYS A 152 8.02 -7.94 14.40
CA LYS A 152 7.39 -6.81 15.10
C LYS A 152 6.66 -5.92 14.08
N ASP A 153 5.57 -5.28 14.48
CA ASP A 153 4.84 -4.37 13.60
C ASP A 153 5.60 -3.03 13.48
N MET A 154 5.70 -2.53 12.25
CA MET A 154 6.41 -1.30 11.87
C MET A 154 5.42 -0.14 11.70
N ALA A 155 5.90 1.09 11.91
CA ALA A 155 5.15 2.30 11.60
C ALA A 155 5.35 2.74 10.14
N GLY A 156 6.55 2.56 9.60
CA GLY A 156 6.83 2.82 8.20
C GLY A 156 7.84 1.85 7.62
N VAL A 157 7.74 1.62 6.31
CA VAL A 157 8.60 0.73 5.52
C VAL A 157 8.83 1.34 4.14
N GLY A 158 9.97 1.06 3.54
CA GLY A 158 10.22 1.46 2.16
C GLY A 158 11.47 0.80 1.61
N LEU A 159 11.64 0.84 0.29
CA LEU A 159 12.75 0.20 -0.40
C LEU A 159 13.04 0.93 -1.70
N ASP A 160 14.26 0.80 -2.20
CA ASP A 160 14.58 1.15 -3.57
C ASP A 160 14.16 -0.02 -4.46
N GLY A 161 13.30 0.25 -5.43
CA GLY A 161 12.85 -0.74 -6.42
C GLY A 161 13.25 -0.34 -7.83
N GLY A 162 13.41 -1.32 -8.71
CA GLY A 162 13.70 -1.14 -10.14
C GLY A 162 14.76 -2.12 -10.65
N PHE A 163 15.39 -1.89 -11.79
CA PHE A 163 15.25 -0.74 -12.70
C PHE A 163 13.94 -0.79 -13.52
N PHE A 164 13.04 0.18 -13.34
CA PHE A 164 11.73 0.18 -14.01
C PHE A 164 11.79 0.72 -15.44
N ASP A 165 11.15 0.01 -16.37
CA ASP A 165 10.96 0.43 -17.77
C ASP A 165 9.52 0.91 -18.06
N ALA A 166 8.62 0.81 -17.08
CA ALA A 166 7.26 1.35 -17.19
C ALA A 166 6.74 1.90 -15.86
N PRO A 167 6.03 3.05 -15.85
CA PRO A 167 5.34 3.52 -14.65
C PRO A 167 4.11 2.66 -14.35
N ASN A 168 3.75 2.55 -13.07
CA ASN A 168 2.64 1.71 -12.57
C ASN A 168 2.74 0.24 -12.99
N SER A 169 3.97 -0.28 -13.06
CA SER A 169 4.27 -1.65 -13.41
C SER A 169 4.36 -2.55 -12.18
N THR A 170 4.87 -1.99 -11.06
CA THR A 170 5.05 -2.66 -9.77
C THR A 170 4.43 -1.84 -8.64
N ALA A 171 4.17 -2.50 -7.51
CA ALA A 171 3.76 -1.84 -6.28
C ALA A 171 4.32 -2.53 -5.05
N ILE A 172 4.54 -1.75 -4.00
CA ILE A 172 4.65 -2.28 -2.65
C ILE A 172 3.27 -2.24 -1.97
N THR A 173 2.84 -3.35 -1.39
CA THR A 173 1.59 -3.48 -0.63
C THR A 173 1.91 -3.79 0.82
N ALA A 174 1.38 -2.98 1.74
CA ALA A 174 1.57 -3.16 3.18
C ALA A 174 0.42 -3.98 3.79
N PHE A 175 0.78 -4.92 4.67
CA PHE A 175 -0.16 -5.83 5.33
C PHE A 175 -0.08 -5.70 6.85
N ALA A 176 -1.24 -5.81 7.49
CA ALA A 176 -1.33 -5.97 8.94
C ALA A 176 -1.08 -7.42 9.36
N ARG A 177 -0.84 -7.63 10.66
CA ARG A 177 -0.52 -8.94 11.25
C ARG A 177 -1.60 -10.01 11.03
N ASN A 178 -2.85 -9.60 10.82
CA ASN A 178 -3.98 -10.48 10.56
C ASN A 178 -4.15 -10.83 9.05
N GLY A 179 -3.29 -10.32 8.17
CA GLY A 179 -3.38 -10.52 6.72
C GLY A 179 -4.15 -9.44 5.96
N SER A 180 -4.76 -8.45 6.62
CA SER A 180 -5.49 -7.39 5.93
C SER A 180 -4.56 -6.40 5.24
N VAL A 181 -4.91 -5.97 4.03
CA VAL A 181 -4.20 -4.90 3.31
C VAL A 181 -4.43 -3.56 4.02
N LEU A 182 -3.35 -2.83 4.29
CA LEU A 182 -3.39 -1.46 4.82
C LEU A 182 -3.35 -0.40 3.70
N GLY A 183 -2.72 -0.74 2.58
CA GLY A 183 -2.65 0.07 1.37
C GLY A 183 -1.43 -0.27 0.53
N GLN A 184 -1.26 0.43 -0.58
CA GLN A 184 -0.19 0.20 -1.55
C GLN A 184 0.31 1.50 -2.17
N VAL A 185 1.53 1.48 -2.70
CA VAL A 185 2.06 2.53 -3.59
C VAL A 185 2.74 1.88 -4.79
N SER A 186 2.42 2.35 -6.00
CA SER A 186 2.99 1.90 -7.26
C SER A 186 4.20 2.72 -7.68
N ASN A 187 5.13 2.19 -8.45
CA ASN A 187 6.15 3.04 -9.07
C ASN A 187 5.50 4.10 -9.99
N THR A 188 6.06 5.30 -10.00
CA THR A 188 5.54 6.45 -10.75
C THR A 188 6.46 6.86 -11.90
N GLY A 189 7.74 6.52 -11.81
CA GLY A 189 8.74 6.81 -12.81
C GLY A 189 9.40 5.57 -13.42
N LEU A 190 10.46 5.84 -14.17
CA LEU A 190 11.39 4.85 -14.73
C LEU A 190 12.68 4.83 -13.89
N GLY A 191 13.49 3.79 -14.06
CA GLY A 191 14.74 3.62 -13.33
C GLY A 191 14.54 3.14 -11.90
N ILE A 192 15.43 3.55 -11.00
CA ILE A 192 15.33 3.22 -9.57
C ILE A 192 14.47 4.27 -8.87
N GLU A 193 13.47 3.83 -8.11
CA GLU A 193 12.59 4.68 -7.31
C GLU A 193 12.51 4.16 -5.86
N PHE A 194 12.64 5.07 -4.89
CA PHE A 194 12.30 4.76 -3.50
C PHE A 194 10.78 4.71 -3.33
N LEU A 195 10.26 3.54 -2.98
CA LEU A 195 8.86 3.30 -2.65
C LEU A 195 8.73 3.21 -1.13
N GLY A 196 8.10 4.21 -0.51
CA GLY A 196 7.93 4.28 0.94
C GLY A 196 6.48 4.46 1.38
N LEU A 197 6.13 3.83 2.51
CA LEU A 197 4.82 3.85 3.15
C LEU A 197 4.98 4.11 4.66
N VAL A 198 4.05 4.85 5.24
CA VAL A 198 3.92 5.02 6.70
C VAL A 198 2.45 4.96 7.10
N THR A 199 2.15 4.43 8.27
CA THR A 199 0.80 4.52 8.86
C THR A 199 0.42 5.98 9.07
N SER A 200 -0.81 6.34 8.68
CA SER A 200 -1.29 7.72 8.71
C SER A 200 -1.35 8.33 10.11
N ASP A 201 -1.43 7.49 11.13
CA ASP A 201 -1.44 7.87 12.55
C ASP A 201 -0.09 7.64 13.25
N GLY A 202 0.94 7.19 12.52
CA GLY A 202 2.27 6.86 13.05
C GLY A 202 2.32 5.63 13.97
N SER A 203 1.22 4.87 14.06
CA SER A 203 1.16 3.64 14.86
C SER A 203 1.94 2.49 14.21
N ALA A 204 2.40 1.54 15.01
CA ALA A 204 2.99 0.31 14.52
C ALA A 204 1.88 -0.66 14.07
N ALA A 205 1.63 -0.77 12.76
CA ALA A 205 0.58 -1.65 12.22
C ALA A 205 1.05 -2.51 11.03
N ILE A 206 2.19 -2.18 10.40
CA ILE A 206 2.70 -2.86 9.23
C ILE A 206 3.48 -4.10 9.67
N ALA A 207 2.89 -5.28 9.48
CA ALA A 207 3.52 -6.57 9.80
C ALA A 207 4.36 -7.11 8.64
N GLY A 208 4.07 -6.68 7.41
CA GLY A 208 4.74 -7.16 6.22
C GLY A 208 4.55 -6.25 5.01
N LEU A 209 5.40 -6.47 4.01
CA LEU A 209 5.43 -5.75 2.74
C LEU A 209 5.56 -6.76 1.58
N GLN A 210 4.81 -6.57 0.51
CA GLN A 210 4.96 -7.35 -0.74
C GLN A 210 5.25 -6.43 -1.90
N PHE A 211 6.29 -6.75 -2.67
CA PHE A 211 6.65 -6.09 -3.91
C PHE A 211 6.37 -7.04 -5.09
N SER A 212 5.48 -6.64 -5.98
CA SER A 212 4.99 -7.48 -7.08
C SER A 212 4.55 -6.66 -8.28
N LEU A 213 4.29 -7.34 -9.39
CA LEU A 213 3.72 -6.72 -10.60
C LEU A 213 2.25 -6.35 -10.37
N ILE A 214 1.87 -5.21 -10.93
CA ILE A 214 0.48 -4.75 -11.12
C ILE A 214 0.20 -4.36 -12.58
N GLY A 215 1.25 -4.35 -13.42
CA GLY A 215 1.21 -3.98 -14.83
C GLY A 215 2.46 -4.50 -15.58
N PRO A 216 2.69 -4.05 -16.82
CA PRO A 216 3.82 -4.50 -17.63
C PRO A 216 5.15 -3.94 -17.10
N GLU A 217 6.12 -4.80 -16.81
CA GLU A 217 7.51 -4.41 -16.48
C GLU A 217 8.50 -5.19 -17.36
N PRO A 218 8.94 -4.64 -18.50
CA PRO A 218 9.81 -5.36 -19.43
C PRO A 218 11.22 -5.65 -18.92
N ALA A 219 11.79 -4.80 -18.06
CA ALA A 219 13.15 -4.95 -17.55
C ALA A 219 13.24 -5.89 -16.34
N GLY A 220 12.10 -6.17 -15.71
CA GLY A 220 12.07 -6.80 -14.41
C GLY A 220 12.28 -5.82 -13.26
N PHE A 221 12.42 -6.35 -12.04
CA PHE A 221 12.58 -5.58 -10.82
C PHE A 221 13.32 -6.39 -9.74
N ALA A 222 14.13 -5.69 -8.95
CA ALA A 222 14.65 -6.16 -7.67
C ALA A 222 14.42 -5.07 -6.61
N ILE A 223 14.81 -5.39 -5.38
CA ILE A 223 14.81 -4.41 -4.28
C ILE A 223 16.22 -4.25 -3.70
N ASP A 224 16.50 -3.05 -3.23
CA ASP A 224 17.64 -2.74 -2.38
C ASP A 224 17.23 -1.74 -1.28
N SER A 225 18.13 -1.48 -0.33
CA SER A 225 18.05 -0.38 0.63
C SER A 225 16.72 -0.35 1.39
N LEU A 226 16.29 -1.52 1.86
CA LEU A 226 15.07 -1.70 2.65
C LEU A 226 15.18 -0.90 3.96
N ARG A 227 14.34 0.11 4.10
CA ARG A 227 14.13 0.91 5.31
C ARG A 227 12.88 0.46 6.06
N PHE A 228 12.95 0.45 7.38
CA PHE A 228 11.80 0.20 8.24
C PHE A 228 12.00 0.88 9.59
N GLY A 229 10.93 1.40 10.16
CA GLY A 229 11.00 2.13 11.42
C GLY A 229 9.81 1.89 12.33
N LEU A 230 10.11 1.85 13.62
CA LEU A 230 9.15 1.89 14.71
C LEU A 230 8.54 3.31 14.84
N PRO A 231 7.47 3.47 15.63
CA PRO A 231 6.96 4.80 15.98
C PRO A 231 8.08 5.73 16.49
N GLY A 232 8.14 6.94 15.94
CA GLY A 232 9.19 7.93 16.23
C GLY A 232 10.49 7.77 15.43
N GLN A 233 10.62 6.72 14.61
CA GLN A 233 11.75 6.55 13.68
C GLN A 233 11.39 6.90 12.22
N VAL A 234 10.11 7.18 11.98
CA VAL A 234 9.57 7.60 10.68
C VAL A 234 8.64 8.78 10.94
N GLU A 235 8.81 9.85 10.17
CA GLU A 235 7.96 11.03 10.26
C GLU A 235 6.86 10.97 9.20
N PRO A 236 5.58 10.80 9.59
CA PRO A 236 4.48 10.90 8.66
C PRO A 236 4.42 12.30 8.04
N PRO A 237 3.87 12.44 6.82
CA PRO A 237 3.58 13.75 6.25
C PRO A 237 2.72 14.52 7.26
N GLN A 238 3.21 15.68 7.70
CA GLN A 238 2.46 16.52 8.62
C GLN A 238 1.15 16.92 7.94
N SER A 239 0.01 16.50 8.49
CA SER A 239 -1.26 17.09 8.10
C SER A 239 -1.26 18.52 8.66
N THR A 240 -0.97 19.50 7.81
CA THR A 240 -1.22 20.90 8.18
C THR A 240 -2.69 21.00 8.57
N PRO A 241 -3.03 21.33 9.84
CA PRO A 241 -4.43 21.46 10.22
C PRO A 241 -5.04 22.53 9.33
N GLU A 242 -6.03 22.17 8.51
CA GLU A 242 -6.77 23.19 7.78
C GLU A 242 -7.35 24.15 8.82
N PRO A 243 -7.07 25.46 8.73
CA PRO A 243 -7.60 26.40 9.68
C PRO A 243 -9.13 26.36 9.55
N ALA A 244 -9.80 25.79 10.56
CA ALA A 244 -11.25 25.83 10.75
C ALA A 244 -11.82 27.27 10.67
N SER A 245 -10.95 28.27 10.70
CA SER A 245 -11.17 29.69 10.47
C SER A 245 -11.92 30.02 9.17
N LEU A 246 -11.74 29.29 8.06
CA LEU A 246 -12.37 29.67 6.78
C LEU A 246 -13.88 29.36 6.72
N LEU A 247 -14.33 28.22 7.27
CA LEU A 247 -15.75 27.88 7.39
C LEU A 247 -16.44 28.61 8.55
N GLY A 248 -15.71 28.86 9.65
CA GLY A 248 -16.19 29.67 10.77
C GLY A 248 -16.42 31.14 10.41
N LEU A 249 -15.54 31.75 9.61
CA LEU A 249 -15.69 33.15 9.18
C LEU A 249 -16.81 33.33 8.14
N LEU A 250 -17.03 32.35 7.24
CA LEU A 250 -18.14 32.44 6.28
C LEU A 250 -19.51 32.32 6.96
N THR A 251 -19.64 31.49 7.99
CA THR A 251 -20.92 31.30 8.71
C THR A 251 -21.28 32.50 9.60
N ILE A 252 -20.28 33.17 10.21
CA ILE A 252 -20.50 34.39 10.99
C ILE A 252 -20.78 35.60 10.08
N GLY A 253 -20.13 35.68 8.91
CA GLY A 253 -20.36 36.76 7.92
C GLY A 253 -21.79 36.77 7.36
N VAL A 254 -22.38 35.60 7.12
CA VAL A 254 -23.76 35.47 6.59
C VAL A 254 -24.82 35.80 7.65
N LEU A 255 -24.57 35.48 8.92
CA LEU A 255 -25.45 35.84 10.04
C LEU A 255 -25.41 37.35 10.36
N GLY A 256 -24.25 38.00 10.21
CA GLY A 256 -24.11 39.46 10.39
C GLY A 256 -24.81 40.27 9.29
N ALA A 257 -24.71 39.84 8.04
CA ALA A 257 -25.33 40.54 6.89
C ALA A 257 -26.87 40.48 6.92
N SER A 258 -27.44 39.37 7.40
CA SER A 258 -28.90 39.18 7.48
C SER A 258 -29.55 39.95 8.65
N ALA A 259 -28.80 40.25 9.72
CA ALA A 259 -29.26 41.13 10.80
C ALA A 259 -29.24 42.63 10.42
N ALA A 260 -28.26 43.05 9.59
CA ALA A 260 -28.15 44.44 9.14
C ALA A 260 -29.23 44.84 8.12
N LEU A 261 -29.64 43.92 7.22
CA LEU A 261 -30.71 44.21 6.25
C LEU A 261 -32.09 44.39 6.88
N LYS A 262 -32.40 43.70 7.99
CA LYS A 262 -33.69 43.85 8.68
C LYS A 262 -33.87 45.21 9.39
N ARG A 263 -32.78 45.94 9.66
CA ARG A 263 -32.85 47.23 10.37
C ARG A 263 -33.06 48.44 9.47
N LYS A 264 -32.89 48.31 8.15
CA LYS A 264 -33.10 49.40 7.17
C LYS A 264 -34.49 49.39 6.51
N LEU A 265 -35.37 48.47 6.89
CA LEU A 265 -36.72 48.31 6.34
C LEU A 265 -37.84 48.74 7.31
N LYS A 266 -37.54 49.63 8.26
CA LYS A 266 -38.52 50.27 9.15
C LYS A 266 -38.49 51.77 8.99
#